data_AF-A0A4Y2HZW1-F1
#
_entry.id   AF-A0A4Y2HZW1-F1
#
_cell.length_a   1.000
_cell.length_b   1.000
_cell.length_c   1.000
_cell.angle_alpha   90.00
_cell.angle_beta   90.00
_cell.angle_gamma   90.00
#
_symmetry.space_group_name_H-M   'P 1'
#
loop_
_entity.id
_entity.type
_entity.pdbx_description
1 polymer ?
#
loop_
_entity_poly.entity_id
_entity_poly.type
_entity_poly.pdbx_seq_one_letter_code
_entity_poly.pdbx_strand_id
1 'polypeptide(L)'
;MQHHNSYFCFLYHIYELKDVGSSVFLPNSKDLETILTDGESSDINSLELCDEVAVVRSLLGKDLSPLEVLKLVTKMNLDPNMNIALRILLTLSTSVASGE
;
A
#
# COMPACT_ATOMS: atom_id res chain seq x y z
N MET A 1 -12.28 3.86 18.27
CA MET A 1 -11.68 3.19 17.09
C MET A 1 -11.31 4.23 16.03
N GLN A 2 -10.21 4.99 16.19
CA GLN A 2 -9.86 6.05 15.20
C GLN A 2 -8.37 6.09 14.81
N HIS A 3 -7.53 5.16 15.27
CA HIS A 3 -6.08 5.27 15.11
C HIS A 3 -5.42 4.17 14.25
N HIS A 4 -6.22 3.28 13.62
CA HIS A 4 -5.68 2.16 12.84
C HIS A 4 -5.61 2.41 11.32
N ASN A 5 -6.09 3.55 10.81
CA ASN A 5 -6.23 3.79 9.37
C ASN A 5 -5.27 4.84 8.79
N SER A 6 -4.34 5.38 9.59
CA SER A 6 -3.41 6.43 9.11
C SER A 6 -2.25 5.86 8.29
N TYR A 7 -1.72 4.69 8.70
CA TYR A 7 -0.50 4.13 8.12
C TYR A 7 -0.68 3.61 6.69
N PHE A 8 -1.86 3.09 6.36
CA PHE A 8 -2.18 2.61 5.01
C PHE A 8 -2.91 3.68 4.15
N CYS A 9 -3.11 4.90 4.67
CA CYS A 9 -3.92 5.92 4.01
C CYS A 9 -3.40 6.29 2.62
N PHE A 10 -2.07 6.27 2.44
CA PHE A 10 -1.43 6.56 1.16
C PHE A 10 -1.76 5.53 0.06
N LEU A 11 -2.08 4.28 0.44
CA LEU A 11 -2.46 3.22 -0.49
C LEU A 11 -3.88 3.38 -1.03
N TYR A 12 -4.72 4.21 -0.41
CA TYR A 12 -6.02 4.58 -0.97
C TYR A 12 -5.91 5.59 -2.11
N HIS A 13 -4.84 6.39 -2.12
CA HIS A 13 -4.68 7.53 -3.03
C HIS A 13 -3.46 7.33 -3.96
N ILE A 14 -3.16 6.09 -4.37
CA ILE A 14 -1.97 5.74 -5.17
C ILE A 14 -1.89 6.56 -6.46
N TYR A 15 -3.03 6.82 -7.10
CA TYR A 15 -3.09 7.64 -8.30
C TYR A 15 -2.80 9.13 -8.01
N GLU A 16 -3.31 9.67 -6.91
CA GLU A 16 -3.06 11.07 -6.51
C GLU A 16 -1.62 11.30 -6.10
N LEU A 17 -0.92 10.24 -5.69
CA LEU A 17 0.51 10.32 -5.44
C LEU A 17 1.28 10.66 -6.71
N LYS A 18 0.73 10.52 -7.94
CA LYS A 18 1.40 10.70 -9.25
C LYS A 18 2.30 11.93 -9.37
N ASP A 19 1.93 13.05 -8.77
CA ASP A 19 2.69 14.31 -8.81
C ASP A 19 3.58 14.53 -7.57
N VAL A 20 3.56 13.59 -6.63
CA VAL A 20 4.27 13.62 -5.36
C VAL A 20 5.50 12.69 -5.45
N GLY A 21 6.68 13.26 -5.18
CA GLY A 21 7.95 12.54 -5.20
C GLY A 21 8.08 11.49 -4.08
N SER A 22 8.95 10.50 -4.30
CA SER A 22 9.21 9.38 -3.37
C SER A 22 9.57 9.81 -1.95
N SER A 23 10.14 11.01 -1.79
CA SER A 23 10.49 11.60 -0.50
C SER A 23 9.29 11.88 0.42
N VAL A 24 8.09 12.03 -0.14
CA VAL A 24 6.90 12.42 0.65
C VAL A 24 6.22 11.23 1.30
N PHE A 25 6.29 10.04 0.69
CA PHE A 25 5.62 8.84 1.20
C PHE A 25 6.58 7.76 1.70
N LEU A 26 7.89 7.96 1.57
CA LEU A 26 8.90 7.16 2.26
C LEU A 26 8.70 7.14 3.78
N PRO A 27 8.37 8.25 4.47
CA PRO A 27 8.05 8.22 5.90
C PRO A 27 6.87 7.28 6.21
N ASN A 28 5.78 7.37 5.44
CA ASN A 28 4.63 6.49 5.58
C ASN A 28 4.98 5.02 5.32
N SER A 29 5.83 4.75 4.32
CA SER A 29 6.28 3.40 4.00
C SER A 29 7.17 2.82 5.10
N LYS A 30 7.99 3.65 5.76
CA LYS A 30 8.80 3.27 6.93
C LYS A 30 7.97 3.01 8.17
N ASP A 31 6.95 3.83 8.40
CA ASP A 31 6.00 3.59 9.48
C ASP A 31 5.27 2.26 9.25
N LEU A 32 4.90 1.97 8.00
CA LEU A 32 4.27 0.71 7.62
C LEU A 32 5.20 -0.48 7.83
N GLU A 33 6.45 -0.40 7.37
CA GLU A 33 7.47 -1.42 7.61
C GLU A 33 7.66 -1.67 9.10
N THR A 34 7.74 -0.61 9.91
CA THR A 34 7.90 -0.72 11.37
C THR A 34 6.73 -1.46 12.02
N ILE A 35 5.49 -1.20 11.59
CA ILE A 35 4.29 -1.86 12.13
C ILE A 35 4.20 -3.32 11.67
N LEU A 36 4.74 -3.62 10.49
CA LEU A 36 4.79 -4.95 9.91
C LEU A 36 6.11 -5.67 10.21
N THR A 37 6.91 -5.15 11.16
CA THR A 37 8.12 -5.79 11.66
C THR A 37 7.83 -6.51 12.96
N ASP A 38 8.13 -7.80 13.00
CA ASP A 38 8.18 -8.61 14.22
C ASP A 38 9.63 -9.03 14.51
N GLY A 39 10.23 -8.38 15.52
CA GLY A 39 11.64 -8.58 15.86
C GLY A 39 12.59 -8.12 14.74
N GLU A 40 13.28 -9.07 14.12
CA GLU A 40 14.23 -8.81 13.01
C GLU A 40 13.63 -9.12 11.63
N SER A 41 12.36 -9.59 11.58
CA SER A 41 11.68 -9.94 10.34
C SER A 41 10.62 -8.89 10.02
N SER A 42 10.65 -8.36 8.81
CA SER A 42 9.60 -7.46 8.30
C SER A 42 8.87 -8.11 7.13
N ASP A 43 7.55 -7.97 7.10
CA ASP A 43 6.73 -8.44 5.97
C ASP A 43 6.93 -7.59 4.71
N ILE A 44 7.40 -6.35 4.86
CA ILE A 44 7.67 -5.44 3.75
C ILE A 44 8.98 -4.67 3.93
N ASN A 45 9.58 -4.21 2.83
CA ASN A 45 10.67 -3.26 2.81
C ASN A 45 10.16 -1.89 2.33
N SER A 46 10.39 -0.82 3.11
CA SER A 46 9.87 0.51 2.78
C SER A 46 10.48 1.12 1.52
N LEU A 47 11.75 0.82 1.21
CA LEU A 47 12.41 1.32 0.01
C LEU A 47 11.89 0.62 -1.23
N GLU A 48 11.82 -0.72 -1.19
CA GLU A 48 11.24 -1.52 -2.28
C GLU A 48 9.78 -1.11 -2.51
N LEU A 49 8.97 -1.01 -1.45
CA LEU A 49 7.59 -0.53 -1.55
C LEU A 49 7.50 0.83 -2.25
N CYS A 50 8.44 1.75 -2.00
CA CYS A 50 8.44 3.04 -2.68
C CYS A 50 8.69 2.94 -4.18
N ASP A 51 9.65 2.11 -4.57
CA ASP A 51 9.99 1.87 -5.96
C ASP A 51 8.85 1.15 -6.69
N GLU A 52 8.25 0.14 -6.05
CA GLU A 52 7.09 -0.60 -6.56
C GLU A 52 5.88 0.32 -6.76
N VAL A 53 5.60 1.21 -5.80
CA VAL A 53 4.55 2.24 -5.93
C VAL A 53 4.82 3.13 -7.14
N ALA A 54 6.06 3.55 -7.38
CA ALA A 54 6.41 4.38 -8.53
C ALA A 54 6.24 3.65 -9.87
N VAL A 55 6.59 2.36 -9.93
CA VAL A 55 6.37 1.50 -11.10
C VAL A 55 4.87 1.34 -11.37
N VAL A 56 4.09 0.95 -10.36
CA VAL A 56 2.63 0.78 -10.48
C VAL A 56 1.97 2.08 -10.91
N ARG A 57 2.35 3.22 -10.33
CA ARG A 57 1.86 4.55 -10.74
C ARG A 57 2.09 4.85 -12.22
N SER A 58 3.23 4.45 -12.76
CA SER A 58 3.54 4.64 -14.19
C SER A 58 2.69 3.76 -15.11
N LEU A 59 2.14 2.66 -14.58
CA LEU A 59 1.22 1.77 -15.28
C LEU A 59 -0.25 2.20 -15.15
N LEU A 60 -0.58 3.05 -14.16
CA LEU A 60 -1.93 3.56 -13.95
C LEU A 60 -2.29 4.64 -14.97
N GLY A 61 -3.16 4.29 -15.92
CA GLY A 61 -3.73 5.26 -16.87
C GLY A 61 -4.90 6.09 -16.32
N LYS A 62 -5.42 5.73 -15.14
CA LYS A 62 -6.54 6.38 -14.45
C LYS A 62 -6.50 6.07 -12.96
N ASP A 63 -7.30 6.79 -12.19
CA ASP A 63 -7.53 6.45 -10.79
C ASP A 63 -8.24 5.10 -10.66
N LEU A 64 -7.74 4.25 -9.77
CA LEU A 64 -8.21 2.89 -9.54
C LEU A 64 -8.38 2.67 -8.05
N SER A 65 -9.44 1.96 -7.67
CA SER A 65 -9.62 1.53 -6.29
C SER A 65 -8.47 0.59 -5.85
N PRO A 66 -8.12 0.51 -4.54
CA PRO A 66 -7.06 -0.38 -4.06
C PRO A 66 -7.27 -1.85 -4.47
N LEU A 67 -8.52 -2.29 -4.61
CA LEU A 67 -8.86 -3.63 -5.11
C LEU A 67 -8.50 -3.81 -6.59
N GLU A 68 -8.76 -2.80 -7.42
CA GLU A 68 -8.37 -2.82 -8.83
C GLU A 68 -6.86 -2.75 -9.01
N VAL A 69 -6.17 -1.96 -8.19
CA VAL A 69 -4.69 -1.94 -8.16
C VAL A 69 -4.14 -3.31 -7.76
N LEU A 70 -4.69 -3.95 -6.71
CA LEU A 70 -4.26 -5.29 -6.32
C LEU A 70 -4.45 -6.31 -7.45
N LYS A 71 -5.60 -6.27 -8.15
CA LYS A 71 -5.85 -7.13 -9.31
C LYS A 71 -4.83 -6.90 -10.43
N LEU A 72 -4.45 -5.65 -10.68
CA LEU A 72 -3.46 -5.29 -11.68
C LEU A 72 -2.06 -5.83 -11.31
N VAL A 73 -1.59 -5.51 -10.10
CA VAL A 73 -0.30 -5.96 -9.55
C VAL A 73 -0.23 -7.49 -9.55
N THR A 74 -1.28 -8.17 -9.09
CA THR A 74 -1.35 -9.63 -9.09
C THR A 74 -1.35 -10.21 -10.51
N LYS A 75 -2.13 -9.63 -11.43
CA LYS A 75 -2.20 -10.12 -12.82
C LYS A 75 -0.86 -9.99 -13.55
N MET A 76 -0.12 -8.92 -13.26
CA MET A 76 1.19 -8.67 -13.85
C MET A 76 2.31 -9.39 -13.09
N ASN A 77 1.98 -10.12 -12.01
CA ASN A 77 2.93 -10.72 -11.08
C ASN A 77 4.01 -9.72 -10.63
N LEU A 78 3.56 -8.49 -10.38
CA LEU A 78 4.42 -7.41 -9.91
C LEU A 78 4.60 -7.53 -8.40
N ASP A 79 5.86 -7.34 -8.05
CA ASP A 79 6.48 -6.96 -6.78
C ASP A 79 5.73 -7.27 -5.46
N PRO A 80 6.40 -7.96 -4.52
CA PRO A 80 5.75 -8.57 -3.35
C PRO A 80 5.29 -7.56 -2.30
N ASN A 81 5.99 -6.44 -2.09
CA ASN A 81 5.72 -5.53 -0.97
C ASN A 81 4.37 -4.81 -1.16
N MET A 82 4.10 -4.35 -2.38
CA MET A 82 2.86 -3.69 -2.77
C MET A 82 1.68 -4.66 -2.70
N ASN A 83 1.89 -5.92 -3.09
CA ASN A 83 0.88 -6.96 -2.99
C ASN A 83 0.49 -7.23 -1.52
N ILE A 84 1.49 -7.38 -0.65
CA ILE A 84 1.29 -7.59 0.79
C ILE A 84 0.58 -6.39 1.40
N ALA A 85 1.07 -5.17 1.14
CA ALA A 85 0.49 -3.94 1.69
C ALA A 85 -0.98 -3.73 1.29
N LEU A 86 -1.32 -3.97 0.01
CA LEU A 86 -2.70 -3.88 -0.48
C LEU A 86 -3.62 -4.96 0.09
N ARG A 87 -3.12 -6.19 0.26
CA ARG A 87 -3.90 -7.28 0.88
C ARG A 87 -4.22 -6.97 2.33
N ILE A 88 -3.23 -6.51 3.11
CA ILE A 88 -3.45 -6.11 4.50
C ILE A 88 -4.49 -4.98 4.56
N LEU A 89 -4.33 -3.94 3.74
CA LEU A 89 -5.29 -2.84 3.65
C LEU A 89 -6.72 -3.35 3.44
N LEU A 90 -6.94 -4.15 2.39
CA LEU A 90 -8.28 -4.64 2.04
C LEU A 90 -8.88 -5.57 3.10
N THR A 91 -8.06 -6.31 3.85
CA THR A 91 -8.53 -7.10 4.99
C THR A 91 -8.95 -6.24 6.19
N LEU A 92 -8.22 -5.15 6.45
CA LEU A 92 -8.58 -4.20 7.50
C LEU A 92 -9.86 -3.43 7.15
N SER A 93 -10.03 -3.02 5.88
CA SER A 93 -11.23 -2.34 5.40
C SER A 93 -12.48 -3.23 5.43
N THR A 94 -12.33 -4.55 5.23
CA THR A 94 -13.47 -5.50 5.23
C THR A 94 -13.89 -5.91 6.64
N SER A 95 -13.00 -5.86 7.63
CA SER A 95 -13.32 -6.18 9.02
C SER A 95 -14.28 -5.18 9.70
N VAL A 96 -14.55 -4.03 9.10
CA VAL A 96 -15.49 -3.02 9.63
C VAL A 96 -16.91 -3.13 9.04
N ALA A 97 -17.11 -3.97 8.01
CA ALA A 97 -18.37 -4.06 7.26
C ALA A 97 -19.31 -5.20 7.67
N SER A 98 -19.02 -5.95 8.76
CA SER A 98 -19.84 -7.09 9.22
C SER A 98 -20.34 -6.96 10.66
N GLY A 99 -20.31 -5.76 11.23
CA GLY A 99 -20.86 -5.48 12.56
C GLY A 99 -22.24 -4.84 12.49
N GLU A 100 -23.21 -5.52 11.88
CA GLU A 100 -24.65 -5.22 12.00
C GLU A 100 -25.37 -6.37 12.68
#